data_AF-A0AAW0HKI1-F1
#
_entry.id   AF-A0AAW0HKI1-F1
#
_cell.length_a   1.000
_cell.length_b   1.000
_cell.length_c   1.000
_cell.angle_alpha   90.00
_cell.angle_beta   90.00
_cell.angle_gamma   90.00
#
_symmetry.space_group_name_H-M   'P 1'
#
loop_
_entity.id
_entity.type
_entity.pdbx_description
1 polymer ?
#
loop_
_entity_poly.entity_id
_entity_poly.type
_entity_poly.pdbx_seq_one_letter_code
_entity_poly.pdbx_strand_id
1 'polypeptide(L)'
;PDLSLFRPVYAPKDFLEVLINLRNPNYENGDSLSFRTHLGLIQVPLKVKDIPELKECFVELGLTTGQLGIDDSTQVPPELFENEHVRIGQKVLVQQDSAAAQQYIRQGSPTALRAELWALILNISSQPEDILYYEQLKTNVIQHDLLVDSLIYKVSKSTHGFP
;
A
#
# COMPACT_ATOMS: atom_id res chain seq x y z
N PRO A 1 12.91 28.56 0.62
CA PRO A 1 11.95 29.43 -0.11
C PRO A 1 10.72 29.76 0.75
N ASP A 2 10.17 30.97 0.64
CA ASP A 2 9.08 31.43 1.50
C ASP A 2 7.71 30.86 1.06
N LEU A 3 7.11 30.05 1.93
CA LEU A 3 5.82 29.40 1.71
C LEU A 3 4.62 30.32 2.03
N SER A 4 4.86 31.51 2.57
CA SER A 4 3.83 32.51 2.87
C SER A 4 3.09 33.03 1.62
N LEU A 5 3.68 32.84 0.45
CA LEU A 5 3.14 33.23 -0.85
C LEU A 5 2.00 32.33 -1.33
N PHE A 6 1.89 31.11 -0.80
CA PHE A 6 0.83 30.17 -1.17
C PHE A 6 -0.36 30.35 -0.24
N ARG A 7 -1.35 31.13 -0.68
CA ARG A 7 -2.64 31.24 0.01
C ARG A 7 -3.63 30.21 -0.54
N PRO A 8 -4.18 29.32 0.31
CA PRO A 8 -5.24 28.42 -0.13
C PRO A 8 -6.49 29.22 -0.49
N VAL A 9 -7.14 28.83 -1.58
CA VAL A 9 -8.36 29.47 -2.13
C VAL A 9 -9.57 29.32 -1.20
N TYR A 10 -9.57 28.27 -0.38
CA TYR A 10 -10.62 27.98 0.60
C TYR A 10 -10.03 27.85 1.99
N ALA A 11 -10.74 28.34 3.02
CA ALA A 11 -10.39 28.00 4.38
C ALA A 11 -10.66 26.49 4.59
N PRO A 12 -9.90 25.79 5.46
CA PRO A 12 -10.07 24.36 5.68
C PRO A 12 -11.49 23.94 6.06
N LYS A 13 -12.23 24.81 6.76
CA LYS A 13 -13.62 24.54 7.17
C LYS A 13 -14.58 24.56 5.99
N ASP A 14 -14.52 25.61 5.18
CA ASP A 14 -15.38 25.79 4.01
C ASP A 14 -15.17 24.65 3.00
N PHE A 15 -13.91 24.26 2.81
CA PHE A 15 -13.57 23.13 1.93
C PHE A 15 -14.15 21.80 2.45
N LEU A 16 -14.04 21.54 3.75
CA LEU A 16 -14.58 20.32 4.36
C LEU A 16 -16.11 20.28 4.26
N GLU A 17 -16.78 21.42 4.45
CA GLU A 17 -18.24 21.52 4.31
C GLU A 17 -18.71 21.21 2.88
N VAL A 18 -17.98 21.68 1.86
CA VAL A 18 -18.24 21.32 0.47
C VAL A 18 -18.08 19.82 0.23
N LEU A 19 -17.02 19.20 0.78
CA LEU A 19 -16.77 17.77 0.62
C LEU A 19 -17.83 16.90 1.30
N ILE A 20 -18.29 17.28 2.50
CA ILE A 20 -19.34 16.55 3.25
C ILE A 20 -20.67 16.56 2.47
N ASN A 21 -20.95 17.65 1.77
CA ASN A 21 -22.20 17.81 1.02
C ASN A 21 -22.14 17.29 -0.42
N LEU A 22 -21.00 16.71 -0.85
CA LEU A 22 -20.84 16.19 -2.21
C LEU A 22 -21.78 14.99 -2.43
N ARG A 23 -22.79 15.15 -3.28
CA ARG A 23 -23.66 14.06 -3.74
C ARG A 23 -23.20 13.56 -5.10
N ASN A 24 -22.96 12.26 -5.24
CA ASN A 24 -22.63 11.65 -6.53
C ASN A 24 -23.93 11.44 -7.34
N PRO A 25 -24.10 12.09 -8.49
CA PRO A 25 -25.30 11.92 -9.32
C PRO A 25 -25.44 10.51 -9.92
N ASN A 26 -24.35 9.72 -9.95
CA ASN A 26 -24.36 8.35 -10.44
C ASN A 26 -24.71 7.32 -9.35
N TYR A 27 -25.05 7.78 -8.14
CA TYR A 27 -25.40 6.89 -7.03
C TYR A 27 -26.89 6.98 -6.71
N GLU A 28 -27.58 5.87 -6.95
CA GLU A 28 -28.95 5.65 -6.51
C GLU A 28 -28.94 5.49 -4.98
N ASN A 29 -29.26 6.56 -4.25
CA ASN A 29 -29.54 6.48 -2.82
C ASN A 29 -30.78 5.59 -2.61
N GLY A 30 -30.60 4.30 -2.36
CA GLY A 30 -31.62 3.53 -1.67
C GLY A 30 -31.67 4.02 -0.22
N ASP A 31 -32.81 4.58 0.23
CA ASP A 31 -33.08 5.15 1.56
C ASP A 31 -32.98 4.16 2.74
N SER A 32 -32.12 3.14 2.63
CA SER A 32 -31.84 2.19 3.70
C SER A 32 -30.66 2.68 4.53
N LEU A 33 -30.89 2.88 5.83
CA LEU A 33 -29.87 3.12 6.83
C LEU A 33 -28.88 1.95 6.82
N SER A 34 -27.73 2.13 6.18
CA SER A 34 -26.68 1.11 6.03
C SER A 34 -25.60 1.31 7.09
N PHE A 35 -24.86 0.26 7.45
CA PHE A 35 -23.66 0.39 8.30
C PHE A 35 -22.64 1.41 7.75
N ARG A 36 -22.68 1.66 6.44
CA ARG A 36 -21.87 2.67 5.74
C ARG A 36 -22.13 4.10 6.22
N THR A 37 -23.33 4.37 6.75
CA THR A 37 -23.69 5.71 7.24
C THR A 37 -22.91 6.13 8.48
N HIS A 38 -22.21 5.21 9.14
CA HIS A 38 -21.51 5.42 10.41
C HIS A 38 -19.98 5.55 10.24
N LEU A 39 -19.44 5.28 9.04
CA LEU A 39 -18.00 5.26 8.78
C LEU A 39 -17.57 6.55 8.06
N GLY A 40 -17.45 7.63 8.83
CA GLY A 40 -16.81 8.87 8.39
C GLY A 40 -17.76 10.02 8.01
N LEU A 41 -17.18 11.22 7.91
CA LEU A 41 -17.90 12.47 7.66
C LEU A 41 -18.26 12.69 6.18
N ILE A 42 -17.52 12.05 5.26
CA ILE A 42 -17.73 12.15 3.81
C ILE A 42 -17.98 10.74 3.31
N GLN A 43 -19.20 10.49 2.81
CA GLN A 43 -19.54 9.23 2.17
C GLN A 43 -19.34 9.40 0.68
N VAL A 44 -18.19 8.96 0.17
CA VAL A 44 -18.01 8.83 -1.28
C VAL A 44 -18.74 7.56 -1.69
N PRO A 45 -19.82 7.65 -2.47
CA PRO A 45 -20.62 6.49 -2.75
C PRO A 45 -19.96 5.69 -3.89
N LEU A 46 -19.09 4.78 -3.48
CA LEU A 46 -18.47 3.79 -4.35
C LEU A 46 -19.25 2.49 -4.22
N LYS A 47 -19.50 1.84 -5.36
CA LYS A 47 -19.99 0.45 -5.34
C LYS A 47 -18.87 -0.42 -4.80
N VAL A 48 -18.94 -0.72 -3.50
CA VAL A 48 -18.05 -1.68 -2.84
C VAL A 48 -18.77 -3.00 -2.63
N LYS A 49 -18.00 -4.08 -2.74
CA LYS A 49 -18.45 -5.45 -2.52
C LYS A 49 -19.03 -5.61 -1.11
N ASP A 50 -20.06 -6.44 -0.97
CA ASP A 50 -20.56 -6.85 0.33
C ASP A 50 -19.67 -7.93 0.98
N ILE A 51 -19.97 -8.31 2.23
CA ILE A 51 -19.15 -9.29 2.96
C ILE A 51 -19.13 -10.66 2.26
N PRO A 52 -20.26 -11.24 1.79
CA PRO A 52 -20.25 -12.44 0.96
C PRO A 52 -19.35 -12.34 -0.29
N GLU A 53 -19.48 -11.27 -1.07
CA GLU A 53 -18.68 -11.04 -2.28
C GLU A 53 -17.18 -10.90 -1.95
N LEU A 54 -16.85 -10.25 -0.83
CA LEU A 54 -15.46 -10.16 -0.35
C LEU A 54 -14.91 -11.52 0.06
N LYS A 55 -15.70 -12.35 0.76
CA LYS A 55 -15.28 -13.72 1.13
C LYS A 55 -14.99 -14.58 -0.08
N GLU A 56 -15.78 -14.46 -1.14
CA GLU A 56 -15.54 -15.16 -2.40
C GLU A 56 -14.26 -14.64 -3.09
N CYS A 57 -14.08 -13.30 -3.13
CA CYS A 57 -12.90 -12.70 -3.74
C CYS A 57 -11.58 -13.00 -3.01
N PHE A 58 -11.64 -13.19 -1.69
CA PHE A 58 -10.48 -13.42 -0.83
C PHE A 58 -10.52 -14.80 -0.18
N VAL A 59 -11.06 -15.81 -0.88
CA VAL A 59 -11.17 -17.18 -0.38
C VAL A 59 -9.82 -17.77 0.03
N GLU A 60 -8.74 -17.34 -0.63
CA GLU A 60 -7.35 -17.74 -0.34
C GLU A 60 -6.87 -17.27 1.04
N LEU A 61 -7.47 -16.22 1.61
CA LEU A 61 -7.21 -15.72 2.97
C LEU A 61 -8.14 -16.35 4.01
N GLY A 62 -8.84 -17.43 3.64
CA GLY A 62 -9.69 -18.17 4.57
C GLY A 62 -8.88 -18.76 5.73
N LEU A 63 -9.56 -18.94 6.87
CA LEU A 63 -8.96 -19.51 8.09
C LEU A 63 -8.45 -20.96 7.94
N THR A 64 -8.79 -21.61 6.83
CA THR A 64 -8.31 -22.95 6.48
C THR A 64 -6.93 -22.94 5.81
N THR A 65 -6.43 -21.76 5.45
CA THR A 65 -5.16 -21.55 4.75
C THR A 65 -4.20 -20.86 5.71
N GLY A 66 -3.01 -21.45 5.91
CA GLY A 66 -1.97 -20.82 6.72
C GLY A 66 -1.42 -19.56 6.07
N GLN A 67 -1.27 -18.49 6.84
CA GLN A 67 -0.79 -17.19 6.39
C GLN A 67 0.46 -16.76 7.15
N LEU A 68 1.51 -16.47 6.39
CA LEU A 68 2.78 -16.01 6.94
C LEU A 68 2.62 -14.61 7.56
N GLY A 69 3.08 -14.43 8.79
CA GLY A 69 2.91 -13.20 9.57
C GLY A 69 1.64 -13.14 10.43
N ILE A 70 0.74 -14.12 10.28
CA ILE A 70 -0.50 -14.24 11.08
C ILE A 70 -0.46 -15.52 11.91
N ASP A 71 -0.22 -16.66 11.25
CA ASP A 71 -0.29 -17.99 11.87
C ASP A 71 1.04 -18.47 12.44
N ASP A 72 2.11 -17.67 12.33
CA ASP A 72 3.47 -17.96 12.79
C ASP A 72 3.55 -18.30 14.29
N SER A 73 2.53 -17.97 15.06
CA SER A 73 2.45 -18.20 16.52
C SER A 73 1.64 -19.44 16.93
N THR A 74 1.04 -20.16 15.98
CA THR A 74 0.05 -21.20 16.29
C THR A 74 0.60 -22.62 16.08
N GLN A 75 0.58 -23.43 17.16
CA GLN A 75 0.64 -24.91 17.30
C GLN A 75 1.64 -25.77 16.47
N VAL A 76 2.29 -25.23 15.45
CA VAL A 76 3.37 -25.81 14.65
C VAL A 76 4.64 -25.06 15.04
N PRO A 77 5.80 -25.74 15.16
CA PRO A 77 7.07 -25.03 15.32
C PRO A 77 7.18 -23.97 14.21
N PRO A 78 7.28 -22.68 14.53
CA PRO A 78 7.24 -21.58 13.55
C PRO A 78 8.27 -21.78 12.44
N GLU A 79 9.42 -22.36 12.82
CA GLU A 79 10.51 -22.74 11.95
C GLU A 79 10.08 -23.70 10.82
N LEU A 80 9.19 -24.66 11.06
CA LEU A 80 8.79 -25.61 10.00
C LEU A 80 7.88 -24.98 8.96
N PHE A 81 6.94 -24.13 9.41
CA PHE A 81 6.03 -23.43 8.51
C PHE A 81 6.78 -22.38 7.68
N GLU A 82 7.57 -21.52 8.32
CA GLU A 82 8.34 -20.49 7.64
C GLU A 82 9.38 -21.09 6.68
N ASN A 83 10.10 -22.16 7.08
CA ASN A 83 11.08 -22.81 6.22
C ASN A 83 10.45 -23.41 4.95
N GLU A 84 9.24 -23.97 5.06
CA GLU A 84 8.53 -24.48 3.88
C GLU A 84 8.14 -23.34 2.94
N HIS A 85 7.64 -22.22 3.48
CA HIS A 85 7.37 -21.02 2.68
C HIS A 85 8.65 -20.51 1.99
N VAL A 86 9.77 -20.42 2.69
CA VAL A 86 11.07 -20.02 2.09
C VAL A 86 11.47 -20.97 0.97
N ARG A 87 11.36 -22.29 1.18
CA ARG A 87 11.72 -23.30 0.17
C ARG A 87 10.86 -23.19 -1.09
N ILE A 88 9.55 -22.98 -0.95
CA ILE A 88 8.65 -22.78 -2.10
C ILE A 88 8.97 -21.45 -2.79
N GLY A 89 9.17 -20.37 -2.03
CA GLY A 89 9.50 -19.05 -2.56
C GLY A 89 10.79 -19.04 -3.38
N GLN A 90 11.82 -19.78 -2.95
CA GLN A 90 13.05 -19.97 -3.73
C GLN A 90 12.79 -20.64 -5.07
N LYS A 91 11.92 -21.67 -5.12
CA LYS A 91 11.56 -22.32 -6.39
C LYS A 91 10.84 -21.37 -7.32
N VAL A 92 9.95 -20.53 -6.79
CA VAL A 92 9.23 -19.51 -7.57
C VAL A 92 10.20 -18.49 -8.15
N LEU A 93 11.18 -18.03 -7.36
CA LEU A 93 12.23 -17.13 -7.85
C LEU A 93 13.09 -17.77 -8.95
N VAL A 94 13.43 -19.05 -8.84
CA VAL A 94 14.18 -19.77 -9.89
C VAL A 94 13.41 -19.84 -11.21
N GLN A 95 12.08 -19.90 -11.17
CA GLN A 95 11.25 -19.92 -12.38
C GLN A 95 11.24 -18.58 -13.13
N GLN A 96 11.60 -17.47 -12.47
CA GLN A 96 11.55 -16.12 -13.03
C GLN A 96 10.18 -15.78 -13.66
N ASP A 97 9.11 -16.30 -13.07
CA ASP A 97 7.74 -16.09 -13.51
C ASP A 97 7.01 -15.15 -12.56
N SER A 98 6.69 -13.95 -13.04
CA SER A 98 5.96 -12.92 -12.29
C SER A 98 4.56 -13.38 -11.89
N ALA A 99 3.85 -14.15 -12.72
CA ALA A 99 2.52 -14.65 -12.39
C ALA A 99 2.58 -15.68 -11.25
N ALA A 100 3.56 -16.58 -11.29
CA ALA A 100 3.80 -17.54 -10.21
C ALA A 100 4.15 -16.81 -8.89
N ALA A 101 5.00 -15.78 -8.97
CA ALA A 101 5.33 -14.94 -7.81
C ALA A 101 4.12 -14.21 -7.24
N GLN A 102 3.26 -13.65 -8.08
CA GLN A 102 2.01 -13.00 -7.66
C GLN A 102 1.06 -13.95 -6.94
N GLN A 103 0.94 -15.20 -7.40
CA GLN A 103 0.11 -16.21 -6.74
C GLN A 103 0.70 -16.64 -5.40
N TYR A 104 2.02 -16.82 -5.36
CA TYR A 104 2.73 -17.24 -4.14
C TYR A 104 2.60 -16.21 -3.01
N ILE A 105 2.79 -14.91 -3.27
CA ILE A 105 2.80 -13.90 -2.20
C ILE A 105 1.41 -13.60 -1.59
N ARG A 106 0.32 -14.15 -2.14
CA ARG A 106 -1.04 -13.88 -1.65
C ARG A 106 -1.27 -14.36 -0.23
N GLN A 107 -0.49 -15.35 0.22
CA GLN A 107 -0.54 -15.91 1.58
C GLN A 107 0.59 -15.36 2.47
N GLY A 108 1.24 -14.27 2.05
CA GLY A 108 2.38 -13.67 2.72
C GLY A 108 3.71 -13.94 2.02
N SER A 109 4.75 -13.24 2.46
CA SER A 109 6.09 -13.29 1.86
C SER A 109 7.17 -13.35 2.93
N PRO A 110 8.05 -14.38 2.91
CA PRO A 110 9.16 -14.47 3.85
C PRO A 110 10.07 -13.25 3.79
N THR A 111 10.54 -12.79 4.95
CA THR A 111 11.37 -11.58 5.03
C THR A 111 12.61 -11.65 4.18
N ALA A 112 13.25 -12.82 4.13
CA ALA A 112 14.46 -13.05 3.34
C ALA A 112 14.23 -12.93 1.82
N LEU A 113 13.02 -13.22 1.32
CA LEU A 113 12.74 -13.31 -0.12
C LEU A 113 11.93 -12.11 -0.65
N ARG A 114 11.39 -11.28 0.25
CA ARG A 114 10.45 -10.20 -0.09
C ARG A 114 10.97 -9.27 -1.17
N ALA A 115 12.23 -8.82 -1.06
CA ALA A 115 12.80 -7.87 -2.01
C ALA A 115 12.83 -8.45 -3.44
N GLU A 116 13.31 -9.69 -3.58
CA GLU A 116 13.40 -10.38 -4.88
C GLU A 116 12.03 -10.70 -5.46
N LEU A 117 11.08 -11.15 -4.63
CA LEU A 117 9.72 -11.45 -5.07
C LEU A 117 9.00 -10.20 -5.57
N TRP A 118 9.10 -9.07 -4.87
CA TRP A 118 8.49 -7.82 -5.33
C TRP A 118 9.16 -7.28 -6.58
N ALA A 119 10.49 -7.40 -6.69
CA ALA A 119 11.20 -7.05 -7.92
C ALA A 119 10.69 -7.88 -9.11
N LEU A 120 10.55 -9.19 -8.95
CA LEU A 120 10.01 -10.09 -9.98
C LEU A 120 8.55 -9.77 -10.33
N ILE A 121 7.70 -9.51 -9.34
CA ILE A 121 6.28 -9.18 -9.55
C ILE A 121 6.12 -7.87 -10.32
N LEU A 122 6.90 -6.86 -9.96
CA LEU A 122 6.88 -5.54 -10.59
C LEU A 122 7.71 -5.48 -11.88
N ASN A 123 8.36 -6.60 -12.24
CA ASN A 123 9.27 -6.69 -13.37
C ASN A 123 10.39 -5.63 -13.33
N ILE A 124 10.95 -5.42 -12.14
CA ILE A 124 12.05 -4.50 -11.87
C ILE A 124 13.35 -5.31 -11.89
N SER A 125 14.30 -4.89 -12.73
CA SER A 125 15.68 -5.35 -12.67
C SER A 125 16.59 -4.16 -12.38
N SER A 126 17.49 -4.30 -11.42
CA SER A 126 18.52 -3.29 -11.17
C SER A 126 19.76 -3.63 -12.00
N GLN A 127 19.91 -3.00 -13.15
CA GLN A 127 21.14 -3.15 -13.92
C GLN A 127 22.25 -2.30 -13.29
N PRO A 128 23.54 -2.66 -13.45
CA PRO A 128 24.65 -1.86 -12.92
C PRO A 128 24.60 -0.39 -13.38
N GLU A 129 24.09 -0.14 -14.58
CA GLU A 129 23.91 1.19 -15.15
C GLU A 129 22.86 2.00 -14.39
N ASP A 130 21.75 1.37 -13.97
CA ASP A 130 20.69 2.03 -13.20
C ASP A 130 21.21 2.49 -11.83
N ILE A 131 22.05 1.66 -11.20
CA ILE A 131 22.67 1.97 -9.92
C ILE A 131 23.63 3.17 -10.08
N LEU A 132 24.48 3.14 -11.10
CA LEU A 132 25.41 4.24 -11.37
C LEU A 132 24.65 5.55 -11.68
N TYR A 133 23.61 5.48 -12.50
CA TYR A 133 22.77 6.63 -12.83
C TYR A 133 22.08 7.19 -11.58
N TYR A 134 21.54 6.33 -10.72
CA TYR A 134 20.92 6.75 -9.46
C TYR A 134 21.91 7.46 -8.53
N GLU A 135 23.14 6.95 -8.37
CA GLU A 135 24.17 7.60 -7.56
C GLU A 135 24.62 8.95 -8.14
N GLN A 136 24.72 9.06 -9.47
CA GLN A 136 24.97 10.34 -10.14
C GLN A 136 23.82 11.33 -9.90
N LEU A 137 22.57 10.89 -10.05
CA LEU A 137 21.40 11.73 -9.82
C LEU A 137 21.35 12.23 -8.38
N LYS A 138 21.61 11.35 -7.41
CA LYS A 138 21.68 11.70 -5.99
C LYS A 138 22.74 12.78 -5.73
N THR A 139 23.92 12.63 -6.32
CA THR A 139 24.99 13.64 -6.21
C THR A 139 24.56 14.98 -6.79
N ASN A 140 23.91 14.97 -7.96
CA ASN A 140 23.40 16.19 -8.60
C ASN A 140 22.31 16.85 -7.78
N VAL A 141 21.36 16.08 -7.22
CA VAL A 141 20.27 16.64 -6.38
C VAL A 141 20.85 17.32 -5.14
N ILE A 142 21.82 16.70 -4.45
CA ILE A 142 22.45 17.31 -3.25
C ILE A 142 23.13 18.66 -3.56
N GLN A 143 23.61 18.85 -4.78
CA GLN A 143 24.25 20.10 -5.21
C GLN A 143 23.24 21.23 -5.49
N HIS A 144 21.94 20.93 -5.60
CA HIS A 144 20.90 21.91 -5.91
C HIS A 144 19.94 22.08 -4.73
N ASP A 145 19.71 23.33 -4.30
CA ASP A 145 18.70 23.63 -3.28
C ASP A 145 17.31 23.72 -3.93
N LEU A 146 16.53 22.63 -3.85
CA LEU A 146 15.19 22.56 -4.40
C LEU A 146 14.14 22.94 -3.34
N LEU A 147 13.18 23.78 -3.75
CA LEU A 147 12.03 24.14 -2.91
C LEU A 147 11.25 22.92 -2.39
N VAL A 148 11.23 21.85 -3.19
CA VAL A 148 10.60 20.57 -2.83
C VAL A 148 11.25 19.94 -1.61
N ASP A 149 12.56 20.08 -1.41
CA ASP A 149 13.25 19.49 -0.25
C ASP A 149 12.82 20.17 1.06
N SER A 150 12.65 21.50 1.01
CA SER A 150 12.09 22.27 2.14
C SER A 150 10.65 21.85 2.48
N LEU A 151 9.85 21.52 1.46
CA LEU A 151 8.49 21.03 1.63
C LEU A 151 8.46 19.61 2.21
N ILE A 152 9.28 18.69 1.69
CA ILE A 152 9.38 17.30 2.19
C ILE A 152 9.84 17.31 3.65
N TYR A 153 10.85 18.12 4.00
CA TYR A 153 11.34 18.24 5.38
C TYR A 153 10.25 18.73 6.35
N LYS A 154 9.43 19.69 5.91
CA LYS A 154 8.32 20.20 6.72
C LYS A 154 7.22 19.14 6.92
N VAL A 155 6.92 18.37 5.87
CA VAL A 155 5.93 17.28 5.93
C VAL A 155 6.44 16.14 6.82
N SER A 156 7.66 15.66 6.61
CA SER A 156 8.22 14.54 7.38
C SER A 156 8.28 14.84 8.88
N LYS A 157 8.63 16.06 9.28
CA LYS A 157 8.56 16.49 10.69
C LYS A 157 7.15 16.51 11.27
N SER A 158 6.14 16.80 10.45
CA SER A 158 4.75 16.81 10.89
C SER A 158 4.19 15.37 11.00
N THR A 159 4.61 14.46 10.12
CA THR A 159 4.17 13.05 10.12
C THR A 159 4.68 12.25 11.33
N HIS A 160 5.85 12.61 11.88
CA HIS A 160 6.37 12.00 13.11
C HIS A 160 5.84 12.68 14.40
N GLY A 161 4.96 13.69 14.26
CA GLY A 161 4.44 14.50 15.36
C GLY A 161 3.05 14.10 15.88
N PHE A 162 2.49 12.99 15.44
CA PHE A 162 1.30 12.40 16.07
C PHE A 162 1.75 11.36 17.12
N PRO A 163 1.34 11.49 18.39
CA PRO A 163 1.59 10.47 19.41
C PRO A 163 0.87 9.15 19.11
#